data_AF-A0A6L8KWW1-F1
#
_entry.id   AF-A0A6L8KWW1-F1
#
_cell.length_a   1.000
_cell.length_b   1.000
_cell.length_c   1.000
_cell.angle_alpha   90.00
_cell.angle_beta   90.00
_cell.angle_gamma   90.00
#
_symmetry.space_group_name_H-M   'P 1'
#
loop_
_entity.id
_entity.type
_entity.pdbx_description
1 polymer ?
#
loop_
_entity_poly.entity_id
_entity_poly.type
_entity_poly.pdbx_seq_one_letter_code
_entity_poly.pdbx_strand_id
1 'polypeptide(L)'
;MHSASHPDPQQQQALPAYRVERSSVHGNGVFAQRDIEPGERVIEYAGREIGWDEAQARADAQGGPHNHTFFFSLANGNVIDGGDHGNEARFINHSCEPNCEAIEEEDGRIFIYALYEIKKDEELNYSYPLIYEGRHTPAIKRAFACRCGALNCSGTMLAPKPRKRKPRVKPVPLAELVPVAAVVQSPQPVALG
;
A
#
# COMPACT_ATOMS: atom_id res chain seq x y z
N MET A 1 -19.05 -42.10 -3.71
CA MET A 1 -17.75 -41.44 -3.92
C MET A 1 -17.94 -40.58 -5.16
N HIS A 2 -18.35 -39.31 -4.99
CA HIS A 2 -18.63 -38.44 -6.13
C HIS A 2 -17.31 -37.81 -6.57
N SER A 3 -16.73 -38.32 -7.65
CA SER A 3 -15.60 -37.69 -8.32
C SER A 3 -16.04 -36.34 -8.86
N ALA A 4 -15.46 -35.26 -8.34
CA ALA A 4 -15.54 -33.95 -8.97
C ALA A 4 -14.79 -34.03 -10.30
N SER A 5 -15.54 -34.03 -11.40
CA SER A 5 -15.01 -33.90 -12.75
C SER A 5 -14.34 -32.52 -12.85
N HIS A 6 -13.02 -32.51 -13.02
CA HIS A 6 -12.28 -31.29 -13.27
C HIS A 6 -12.62 -30.81 -14.69
N PRO A 7 -13.02 -29.54 -14.86
CA PRO A 7 -13.35 -29.01 -16.19
C PRO A 7 -12.13 -29.06 -17.13
N ASP A 8 -12.41 -29.16 -18.43
CA ASP A 8 -11.41 -29.13 -19.50
C ASP A 8 -10.65 -27.78 -19.48
N PRO A 9 -9.30 -27.77 -19.51
CA PRO A 9 -8.50 -26.54 -19.58
C PRO A 9 -8.95 -25.57 -20.67
N GLN A 10 -9.47 -26.07 -21.80
CA GLN A 10 -9.98 -25.22 -22.89
C GLN A 10 -11.31 -24.55 -22.55
N GLN A 11 -12.15 -25.15 -21.69
CA GLN A 11 -13.37 -24.52 -21.20
C GLN A 11 -13.09 -23.49 -20.10
N GLN A 12 -12.00 -23.66 -19.34
CA GLN A 12 -11.59 -22.70 -18.32
C GLN A 12 -11.23 -21.35 -18.94
N GLN A 13 -10.53 -21.32 -20.08
CA GLN A 13 -10.12 -20.09 -20.76
C GLN A 13 -11.28 -19.34 -21.45
N ALA A 14 -12.44 -19.98 -21.64
CA ALA A 14 -13.63 -19.35 -22.24
C ALA A 14 -14.47 -18.54 -21.23
N LEU A 15 -14.26 -18.76 -19.92
CA LEU A 15 -14.92 -17.99 -18.87
C LEU A 15 -14.26 -16.61 -18.72
N PRO A 16 -15.03 -15.55 -18.40
CA PRO A 16 -14.45 -14.29 -17.96
C PRO A 16 -13.46 -14.56 -16.81
N ALA A 17 -12.37 -13.79 -16.73
CA ALA A 17 -11.38 -14.00 -15.68
C ALA A 17 -11.97 -13.77 -14.27
N TYR A 18 -12.93 -12.86 -14.13
CA TYR A 18 -13.45 -12.41 -12.85
C TYR A 18 -14.95 -12.13 -12.85
N ARG A 19 -15.54 -12.01 -11.65
CA ARG A 19 -16.90 -11.53 -11.38
C ARG A 19 -16.91 -10.57 -10.20
N VAL A 20 -17.97 -9.77 -10.07
CA VAL A 20 -18.18 -8.87 -8.91
C VAL A 20 -19.24 -9.46 -8.00
N GLU A 21 -18.92 -9.58 -6.70
CA GLU A 21 -19.83 -10.09 -5.67
C GLU A 21 -19.67 -9.30 -4.36
N ARG A 22 -20.51 -9.58 -3.36
CA ARG A 22 -20.35 -8.98 -2.02
C ARG A 22 -19.10 -9.52 -1.34
N SER A 23 -18.23 -8.63 -0.88
CA SER A 23 -17.02 -9.00 -0.16
C SER A 23 -17.24 -8.96 1.35
N SER A 24 -16.50 -9.84 2.04
CA SER A 24 -16.39 -9.82 3.49
C SER A 24 -15.45 -8.72 4.00
N VAL A 25 -14.56 -8.21 3.14
CA VAL A 25 -13.59 -7.15 3.45
C VAL A 25 -14.29 -5.80 3.47
N HIS A 26 -14.87 -5.41 2.33
CA HIS A 26 -15.61 -4.16 2.18
C HIS A 26 -16.53 -4.22 0.95
N GLY A 27 -17.76 -3.70 1.08
CA GLY A 27 -18.63 -3.44 -0.06
C GLY A 27 -18.76 -4.62 -1.03
N ASN A 28 -18.33 -4.37 -2.26
CA ASN A 28 -18.19 -5.41 -3.28
C ASN A 28 -16.70 -5.78 -3.40
N GLY A 29 -16.44 -7.00 -3.85
CA GLY A 29 -15.13 -7.49 -4.23
C GLY A 29 -15.14 -8.03 -5.65
N VAL A 30 -13.95 -8.25 -6.19
CA VAL A 30 -13.75 -8.92 -7.49
C VAL A 30 -13.20 -10.31 -7.20
N PHE A 31 -13.82 -11.35 -7.76
CA PHE A 31 -13.49 -12.75 -7.49
C PHE A 31 -13.13 -13.47 -8.77
N ALA A 32 -12.14 -14.35 -8.72
CA ALA A 32 -11.71 -15.16 -9.84
C ALA A 32 -12.84 -16.11 -10.28
N GLN A 33 -13.21 -16.10 -11.57
CA GLN A 33 -14.21 -17.02 -12.13
C GLN A 33 -13.59 -18.32 -12.65
N ARG A 34 -12.27 -18.30 -12.83
CA ARG A 34 -11.40 -19.41 -13.23
C ARG A 34 -10.06 -19.25 -12.52
N ASP A 35 -9.20 -20.25 -12.64
CA ASP A 35 -7.81 -20.10 -12.25
C ASP A 35 -7.16 -19.02 -13.14
N ILE A 36 -6.38 -18.14 -12.52
CA ILE A 36 -5.66 -17.03 -13.16
C ILE A 36 -4.17 -17.30 -12.96
N GLU A 37 -3.43 -17.28 -14.07
CA GLU A 37 -2.00 -17.60 -14.07
C GLU A 37 -1.16 -16.43 -13.53
N PRO A 38 0.03 -16.71 -12.95
CA PRO A 38 0.97 -15.66 -12.58
C PRO A 38 1.33 -14.76 -13.78
N GLY A 39 1.33 -13.45 -13.57
CA GLY A 39 1.62 -12.45 -14.61
C GLY A 39 0.47 -12.21 -15.60
N GLU A 40 -0.68 -12.86 -15.43
CA GLU A 40 -1.84 -12.61 -16.28
C GLU A 40 -2.41 -11.20 -16.04
N ARG A 41 -2.64 -10.46 -17.12
CA ARG A 41 -3.34 -9.17 -17.10
C ARG A 41 -4.84 -9.40 -16.94
N VAL A 42 -5.38 -9.09 -15.78
CA VAL A 42 -6.77 -9.41 -15.43
C VAL A 42 -7.76 -8.35 -15.94
N ILE A 43 -7.50 -7.08 -15.62
CA ILE A 43 -8.41 -5.97 -15.91
C ILE A 43 -7.64 -4.64 -15.90
N GLU A 44 -8.07 -3.69 -16.73
CA GLU A 44 -7.66 -2.29 -16.61
C GLU A 44 -8.36 -1.61 -15.44
N TYR A 45 -7.69 -0.70 -14.73
CA TYR A 45 -8.36 0.25 -13.85
C TYR A 45 -8.86 1.44 -14.66
N ALA A 46 -10.08 1.35 -15.18
CA ALA A 46 -10.65 2.38 -16.03
C ALA A 46 -11.33 3.49 -15.21
N GLY A 47 -11.35 4.69 -15.77
CA GLY A 47 -12.02 5.86 -15.23
C GLY A 47 -11.58 7.11 -15.99
N ARG A 48 -12.14 8.26 -15.62
CA ARG A 48 -11.73 9.54 -16.20
C ARG A 48 -10.41 9.99 -15.57
N GLU A 49 -9.42 10.30 -16.40
CA GLU A 49 -8.22 11.00 -15.95
C GLU A 49 -8.53 12.49 -15.69
N ILE A 50 -8.22 12.95 -14.47
CA ILE A 50 -8.43 14.31 -13.99
C ILE A 50 -7.15 14.83 -13.32
N GLY A 51 -7.00 16.16 -13.26
CA GLY A 51 -5.90 16.78 -12.53
C GLY A 51 -6.06 16.65 -11.02
N TRP A 52 -4.94 16.75 -10.28
CA TRP A 52 -4.92 16.65 -8.82
C TRP A 52 -5.86 17.64 -8.12
N ASP A 53 -5.91 18.89 -8.58
CA ASP A 53 -6.77 19.93 -7.98
C ASP A 53 -8.26 19.59 -8.09
N GLU A 54 -8.67 19.00 -9.23
CA GLU A 54 -10.04 18.53 -9.42
C GLU A 54 -10.34 17.32 -8.52
N ALA A 55 -9.40 16.37 -8.43
CA ALA A 55 -9.54 15.23 -7.53
C ALA A 55 -9.72 15.68 -6.07
N GLN A 56 -8.92 16.63 -5.61
CA GLN A 56 -9.04 17.19 -4.25
C GLN A 56 -10.40 17.87 -4.04
N ALA A 57 -10.85 18.70 -4.99
CA ALA A 57 -12.15 19.36 -4.91
C ALA A 57 -13.31 18.34 -4.86
N ARG A 58 -13.23 17.25 -5.65
CA ARG A 58 -14.22 16.15 -5.63
C ARG A 58 -14.22 15.40 -4.29
N ALA A 59 -13.04 15.14 -3.70
CA ALA A 59 -12.93 14.50 -2.40
C ALA A 59 -13.51 15.38 -1.27
N ASP A 60 -13.20 16.68 -1.29
CA ASP A 60 -13.70 17.64 -0.30
C ASP A 60 -15.22 17.79 -0.37
N ALA A 61 -15.78 17.87 -1.58
CA ALA A 61 -17.22 17.94 -1.80
C ALA A 61 -17.97 16.70 -1.28
N GLN A 62 -17.32 15.54 -1.26
CA GLN A 62 -17.90 14.32 -0.69
C GLN A 62 -17.81 14.26 0.83
N GLY A 63 -17.04 15.14 1.49
CA GLY A 63 -16.88 15.17 2.96
C GLY A 63 -15.48 14.85 3.48
N GLY A 64 -14.44 15.01 2.65
CA GLY A 64 -13.03 14.83 3.04
C GLY A 64 -12.44 13.50 2.59
N PRO A 65 -11.22 13.11 3.04
CA PRO A 65 -10.56 11.91 2.55
C PRO A 65 -11.36 10.68 2.98
N HIS A 66 -12.17 10.19 2.07
CA HIS A 66 -12.91 8.97 2.25
C HIS A 66 -11.97 7.80 2.07
N ASN A 67 -12.11 6.85 2.98
CA ASN A 67 -11.67 5.47 2.86
C ASN A 67 -12.26 4.72 1.62
N HIS A 68 -13.01 5.40 0.75
CA HIS A 68 -13.80 4.83 -0.35
C HIS A 68 -13.63 5.60 -1.68
N THR A 69 -12.66 6.50 -1.81
CA THR A 69 -12.47 7.21 -3.07
C THR A 69 -11.81 6.29 -4.11
N PHE A 70 -12.39 6.18 -5.30
CA PHE A 70 -11.89 5.37 -6.42
C PHE A 70 -10.78 6.09 -7.20
N PHE A 71 -9.88 6.77 -6.50
CA PHE A 71 -8.79 7.53 -7.11
C PHE A 71 -7.53 6.69 -7.24
N PHE A 72 -6.96 6.71 -8.45
CA PHE A 72 -5.69 6.07 -8.75
C PHE A 72 -4.69 7.11 -9.24
N SER A 73 -3.59 7.33 -8.51
CA SER A 73 -2.57 8.31 -8.90
C SER A 73 -1.68 7.77 -10.02
N LEU A 74 -1.38 8.62 -11.00
CA LEU A 74 -0.49 8.33 -12.13
C LEU A 74 0.87 9.01 -11.94
N ALA A 75 1.90 8.49 -12.61
CA ALA A 75 3.26 9.02 -12.56
C ALA A 75 3.37 10.45 -13.13
N ASN A 76 2.46 10.83 -14.04
CA ASN A 76 2.36 12.18 -14.60
C ASN A 76 1.77 13.21 -13.62
N GLY A 77 1.32 12.79 -12.43
CA GLY A 77 0.69 13.64 -11.41
C GLY A 77 -0.83 13.78 -11.51
N ASN A 78 -1.45 13.21 -12.55
CA ASN A 78 -2.90 13.12 -12.69
C ASN A 78 -3.46 11.95 -11.87
N VAL A 79 -4.78 11.85 -11.86
CA VAL A 79 -5.55 10.85 -11.11
C VAL A 79 -6.61 10.25 -12.03
N ILE A 80 -6.73 8.92 -12.05
CA ILE A 80 -7.89 8.24 -12.62
C ILE A 80 -9.00 8.22 -11.56
N ASP A 81 -10.17 8.77 -11.89
CA ASP A 81 -11.39 8.67 -11.09
C ASP A 81 -12.25 7.50 -11.58
N GLY A 82 -12.16 6.34 -10.90
CA GLY A 82 -12.97 5.16 -11.19
C GLY A 82 -14.46 5.30 -10.83
N GLY A 83 -14.84 6.38 -10.14
CA GLY A 83 -16.23 6.78 -9.94
C GLY A 83 -16.85 7.44 -11.16
N ASP A 84 -16.03 7.99 -12.05
CA ASP A 84 -16.43 8.73 -13.25
C ASP A 84 -16.09 7.88 -14.50
N HIS A 85 -17.09 7.21 -15.07
CA HIS A 85 -16.92 6.29 -16.21
C HIS A 85 -15.95 5.12 -15.98
N GLY A 86 -15.77 4.67 -14.73
CA GLY A 86 -14.93 3.52 -14.41
C GLY A 86 -15.62 2.15 -14.62
N ASN A 87 -14.87 1.09 -14.32
CA ASN A 87 -15.29 -0.32 -14.50
C ASN A 87 -15.23 -1.10 -13.17
N GLU A 88 -15.29 -2.43 -13.25
CA GLU A 88 -15.30 -3.35 -12.12
C GLU A 88 -14.02 -3.31 -11.27
N ALA A 89 -12.89 -2.83 -11.81
CA ALA A 89 -11.62 -2.77 -11.09
C ALA A 89 -11.70 -1.91 -9.82
N ARG A 90 -12.61 -0.93 -9.78
CA ARG A 90 -12.84 -0.08 -8.62
C ARG A 90 -13.32 -0.84 -7.37
N PHE A 91 -13.80 -2.07 -7.54
CA PHE A 91 -14.24 -2.94 -6.45
C PHE A 91 -13.15 -3.90 -5.96
N ILE A 92 -11.95 -3.88 -6.54
CA ILE A 92 -10.84 -4.70 -6.05
C ILE A 92 -10.38 -4.14 -4.71
N ASN A 93 -10.40 -4.97 -3.67
CA ASN A 93 -10.12 -4.56 -2.30
C ASN A 93 -8.62 -4.55 -1.97
N HIS A 94 -8.28 -3.89 -0.87
CA HIS A 94 -6.93 -3.86 -0.35
C HIS A 94 -6.60 -5.14 0.41
N SER A 95 -5.39 -5.63 0.21
CA SER A 95 -4.75 -6.59 1.12
C SER A 95 -3.35 -6.14 1.52
N CYS A 96 -2.95 -6.50 2.74
CA CYS A 96 -1.58 -6.35 3.22
C CYS A 96 -0.67 -7.47 2.69
N GLU A 97 -1.27 -8.59 2.27
CA GLU A 97 -0.62 -9.72 1.59
C GLU A 97 -1.36 -9.92 0.26
N PRO A 98 -1.04 -9.10 -0.77
CA PRO A 98 -1.83 -9.05 -1.99
C PRO A 98 -1.58 -10.23 -2.93
N ASN A 99 -2.58 -10.59 -3.74
CA ASN A 99 -2.42 -11.53 -4.87
C ASN A 99 -2.35 -10.85 -6.24
N CYS A 100 -2.62 -9.55 -6.33
CA CYS A 100 -2.45 -8.74 -7.53
C CYS A 100 -1.54 -7.53 -7.30
N GLU A 101 -1.00 -6.99 -8.39
CA GLU A 101 -0.36 -5.69 -8.45
C GLU A 101 -0.99 -4.81 -9.53
N ALA A 102 -0.88 -3.49 -9.37
CA ALA A 102 -1.32 -2.52 -10.35
C ALA A 102 -0.10 -1.89 -11.01
N ILE A 103 -0.06 -1.90 -12.34
CA ILE A 103 1.07 -1.42 -13.14
C ILE A 103 0.58 -0.31 -14.06
N GLU A 104 1.27 0.83 -14.05
CA GLU A 104 1.16 1.86 -15.07
C GLU A 104 2.01 1.44 -16.29
N GLU A 105 1.34 1.13 -17.39
CA GLU A 105 1.99 0.80 -18.66
C GLU A 105 2.49 2.07 -19.36
N GLU A 106 3.30 1.91 -20.41
CA GLU A 106 3.94 3.02 -21.13
C GLU A 106 2.95 4.02 -21.76
N ASP A 107 1.71 3.59 -21.99
CA ASP A 107 0.62 4.43 -22.50
C ASP A 107 -0.12 5.22 -21.41
N GLY A 108 0.33 5.13 -20.16
CA GLY A 108 -0.24 5.84 -19.00
C GLY A 108 -1.48 5.17 -18.40
N ARG A 109 -1.86 3.98 -18.87
CA ARG A 109 -3.01 3.24 -18.34
C ARG A 109 -2.59 2.31 -17.22
N ILE A 110 -3.51 2.09 -16.28
CA ILE A 110 -3.30 1.19 -15.15
C ILE A 110 -3.93 -0.16 -15.45
N PHE A 111 -3.16 -1.23 -15.32
CA PHE A 111 -3.65 -2.60 -15.42
C PHE A 111 -3.33 -3.39 -14.16
N ILE A 112 -4.23 -4.31 -13.83
CA ILE A 112 -4.11 -5.22 -12.71
C ILE A 112 -3.56 -6.56 -13.21
N TYR A 113 -2.46 -6.98 -12.60
CA TYR A 113 -1.74 -8.21 -12.91
C TYR A 113 -1.75 -9.17 -11.72
N ALA A 114 -1.87 -10.46 -11.97
CA ALA A 114 -1.73 -11.48 -10.93
C ALA A 114 -0.25 -11.65 -10.54
N LEU A 115 0.06 -11.61 -9.24
CA LEU A 115 1.41 -11.83 -8.71
C LEU A 115 1.77 -13.33 -8.66
N TYR A 116 0.77 -14.15 -8.37
CA TYR A 116 0.87 -15.60 -8.24
C TYR A 116 -0.35 -16.25 -8.88
N GLU A 117 -0.39 -17.58 -8.85
CA GLU A 117 -1.60 -18.31 -9.25
C GLU A 117 -2.75 -17.92 -8.30
N ILE A 118 -3.89 -17.52 -8.86
CA ILE A 118 -5.11 -17.20 -8.12
C ILE A 118 -6.14 -18.25 -8.48
N LYS A 119 -6.61 -19.02 -7.48
CA LYS A 119 -7.60 -20.07 -7.73
C LYS A 119 -8.98 -19.48 -7.95
N LYS A 120 -9.81 -20.21 -8.71
CA LYS A 120 -11.23 -19.91 -8.82
C LYS A 120 -11.84 -19.65 -7.43
N ASP A 121 -12.70 -18.63 -7.37
CA ASP A 121 -13.41 -18.15 -6.17
C ASP A 121 -12.55 -17.40 -5.15
N GLU A 122 -11.24 -17.23 -5.37
CA GLU A 122 -10.44 -16.30 -4.57
C GLU A 122 -10.77 -14.84 -4.91
N GLU A 123 -10.76 -13.98 -3.88
CA GLU A 123 -10.92 -12.54 -4.05
C GLU A 123 -9.61 -11.91 -4.54
N LEU A 124 -9.69 -11.14 -5.63
CA LEU A 124 -8.59 -10.35 -6.14
C LEU A 124 -8.37 -9.15 -5.23
N ASN A 125 -7.12 -8.85 -4.95
CA ASN A 125 -6.75 -7.77 -4.05
C ASN A 125 -5.32 -7.26 -4.36
N TYR A 126 -5.10 -5.96 -4.21
CA TYR A 126 -3.77 -5.35 -4.33
C TYR A 126 -3.48 -4.39 -3.18
N SER A 127 -2.21 -4.03 -3.00
CA SER A 127 -1.82 -3.11 -1.93
C SER A 127 -1.91 -1.66 -2.41
N TYR A 128 -2.95 -0.92 -1.98
CA TYR A 128 -3.06 0.53 -2.17
C TYR A 128 -2.84 1.29 -0.84
N PRO A 129 -1.58 1.53 -0.42
CA PRO A 129 -1.32 2.25 0.82
C PRO A 129 -1.74 3.73 0.68
N LEU A 130 -2.69 4.15 1.51
CA LEU A 130 -3.26 5.49 1.48
C LEU A 130 -2.31 6.49 2.16
N ILE A 131 -1.97 7.55 1.43
CA ILE A 131 -1.16 8.65 1.96
C ILE A 131 -2.06 9.63 2.72
N TYR A 132 -1.76 9.84 4.00
CA TYR A 132 -2.45 10.82 4.83
C TYR A 132 -1.45 11.76 5.51
N GLU A 133 -1.54 13.05 5.18
CA GLU A 133 -0.58 14.05 5.66
C GLU A 133 -0.68 14.29 7.17
N GLY A 134 -1.91 14.25 7.71
CA GLY A 134 -2.19 14.48 9.13
C GLY A 134 -1.59 13.42 10.06
N ARG A 135 -1.64 13.66 11.37
CA ARG A 135 -1.15 12.68 12.35
C ARG A 135 -2.01 11.42 12.33
N HIS A 136 -1.38 10.24 12.30
CA HIS A 136 -2.09 8.95 12.38
C HIS A 136 -2.56 8.69 13.83
N THR A 137 -3.56 9.43 14.28
CA THR A 137 -4.18 9.23 15.58
C THR A 137 -4.96 7.91 15.58
N PRO A 138 -5.29 7.34 16.76
CA PRO A 138 -6.13 6.14 16.84
C PRO A 138 -7.50 6.33 16.17
N ALA A 139 -8.08 7.54 16.19
CA ALA A 139 -9.33 7.83 15.50
C ALA A 139 -9.16 7.75 13.96
N ILE A 140 -8.10 8.36 13.43
CA ILE A 140 -7.78 8.31 12.00
C ILE A 140 -7.48 6.87 11.56
N LYS A 141 -6.64 6.13 12.30
CA LYS A 141 -6.38 4.71 11.98
C LYS A 141 -7.65 3.85 11.98
N ARG A 142 -8.62 4.14 12.86
CA ARG A 142 -9.93 3.46 12.86
C ARG A 142 -10.79 3.83 11.65
N ALA A 143 -10.75 5.09 11.20
CA ALA A 143 -11.44 5.52 9.98
C ALA A 143 -10.87 4.82 8.73
N PHE A 144 -9.55 4.59 8.70
CA PHE A 144 -8.84 3.85 7.65
C PHE A 144 -8.46 2.42 8.11
N ALA A 145 -9.33 1.76 8.87
CA ALA A 145 -9.06 0.41 9.36
C ALA A 145 -8.94 -0.57 8.19
N CYS A 146 -7.89 -1.37 8.18
CA CYS A 146 -7.76 -2.48 7.23
C CYS A 146 -8.49 -3.70 7.78
N ARG A 147 -9.24 -4.39 6.92
CA ARG A 147 -10.04 -5.57 7.24
C ARG A 147 -9.76 -6.74 6.29
N CYS A 148 -8.60 -6.76 5.66
CA CYS A 148 -8.24 -7.73 4.62
C CYS A 148 -8.09 -9.18 5.13
N GLY A 149 -7.95 -9.39 6.44
CA GLY A 149 -7.83 -10.73 7.03
C GLY A 149 -6.45 -11.37 6.90
N ALA A 150 -5.48 -10.73 6.24
CA ALA A 150 -4.10 -11.21 6.13
C ALA A 150 -3.45 -11.45 7.50
N LEU A 151 -2.57 -12.46 7.60
CA LEU A 151 -1.91 -12.82 8.87
C LEU A 151 -1.04 -11.68 9.39
N ASN A 152 -0.31 -11.01 8.49
CA ASN A 152 0.52 -9.84 8.83
C ASN A 152 -0.18 -8.50 8.52
N CYS A 153 -1.51 -8.44 8.67
CA CYS A 153 -2.26 -7.20 8.47
C CYS A 153 -1.72 -6.05 9.34
N SER A 154 -1.48 -4.88 8.74
CA SER A 154 -1.03 -3.67 9.44
C SER A 154 -2.10 -3.05 10.35
N GLY A 155 -3.36 -3.50 10.22
CA GLY A 155 -4.55 -2.95 10.88
C GLY A 155 -5.05 -1.63 10.29
N THR A 156 -4.36 -1.04 9.30
CA THR A 156 -4.77 0.21 8.66
C THR A 156 -4.32 0.29 7.20
N MET A 157 -5.15 0.85 6.33
CA MET A 157 -4.79 1.09 4.92
C MET A 157 -3.79 2.25 4.76
N LEU A 158 -3.46 2.98 5.83
CA LEU A 158 -2.54 4.10 5.77
C LEU A 158 -1.10 3.64 5.57
N ALA A 159 -0.41 4.26 4.61
CA ALA A 159 1.02 4.08 4.40
C ALA A 159 1.81 4.42 5.69
N PRO A 160 2.85 3.66 6.05
CA PRO A 160 3.69 4.03 7.18
C PRO A 160 4.39 5.37 6.90
N LYS A 161 4.39 6.29 7.88
CA LYS A 161 5.13 7.54 7.74
C LYS A 161 6.63 7.25 7.66
N PRO A 162 7.38 7.91 6.76
CA PRO A 162 8.83 7.76 6.70
C PRO A 162 9.41 8.11 8.07
N ARG A 163 10.19 7.16 8.64
CA ARG A 163 10.85 7.39 9.93
C ARG A 163 11.85 8.53 9.71
N LYS A 164 11.66 9.67 10.38
CA LYS A 164 12.74 10.66 10.51
C LYS A 164 13.94 9.94 11.11
N ARG A 165 14.97 9.64 10.31
CA ARG A 165 16.23 9.12 10.83
C ARG A 165 16.73 10.17 11.84
N LYS A 166 16.90 9.77 13.11
CA LYS A 166 17.70 10.60 14.03
C LYS A 166 19.05 10.81 13.33
N PRO A 167 19.59 12.03 13.25
CA PRO A 167 20.95 12.21 12.75
C PRO A 167 21.85 11.26 13.55
N ARG A 168 22.62 10.43 12.85
CA ARG A 168 23.64 9.61 13.51
C ARG A 168 24.54 10.57 14.25
N VAL A 169 24.56 10.52 15.58
CA VAL A 169 25.62 11.15 16.36
C VAL A 169 26.90 10.50 15.83
N LYS A 170 27.78 11.31 15.21
CA LYS A 170 29.08 10.80 14.76
C LYS A 170 29.76 10.22 16.02
N PRO A 171 30.25 8.98 16.00
CA PRO A 171 31.01 8.47 17.13
C PRO A 171 32.17 9.43 17.35
N VAL A 172 32.27 9.96 18.56
CA VAL A 172 33.42 10.74 18.99
C VAL A 172 34.64 9.82 18.88
N PRO A 173 35.72 10.23 18.20
CA PRO A 173 36.93 9.42 18.11
C PRO A 173 37.43 9.09 19.52
N LEU A 174 37.85 7.85 19.74
CA LEU A 174 38.38 7.36 21.03
C LEU A 174 39.59 8.19 21.53
N ALA A 175 40.21 8.98 20.65
CA ALA A 175 41.28 9.92 20.97
C ALA A 175 40.86 11.09 21.88
N GLU A 176 39.57 11.43 21.96
CA GLU A 176 39.07 12.50 22.86
C GLU A 176 38.68 11.98 24.26
N LEU A 177 38.91 10.69 24.55
CA LEU A 177 38.62 10.06 25.84
C LEU A 177 39.87 9.67 26.65
N VAL A 178 41.04 10.22 26.32
CA VAL A 178 42.26 10.02 27.12
C VAL A 178 42.33 11.08 28.23
N PRO A 179 42.20 10.72 29.52
CA PRO A 179 42.40 11.67 30.60
C PRO A 179 43.87 12.09 30.66
N VAL A 180 44.13 13.40 30.73
CA VAL A 180 45.46 13.93 31.08
C VAL A 180 45.75 13.52 32.52
N ALA A 181 46.43 12.40 32.69
CA ALA A 181 46.85 11.88 33.97
C ALA A 181 47.92 12.80 34.58
N ALA A 182 47.72 13.11 35.86
CA ALA A 182 48.74 13.26 36.89
C ALA A 182 50.12 13.79 36.44
N VAL A 183 50.35 15.09 36.61
CA VAL A 183 51.70 15.62 36.85
C VAL A 183 51.80 16.02 38.32
N VAL A 184 52.72 15.33 38.97
CA VAL A 184 53.21 15.41 40.35
C VAL A 184 53.43 16.85 40.84
N GLN A 185 52.90 17.16 42.03
CA GLN A 185 53.28 18.35 42.79
C GLN A 185 54.70 18.18 43.34
N SER A 186 55.61 19.08 42.97
CA SER A 186 56.90 19.26 43.65
C SER A 186 56.83 20.49 44.57
N PRO A 187 57.50 20.46 45.74
CA PRO A 187 57.23 21.34 46.88
C PRO A 187 57.77 22.77 46.72
N GLN A 188 57.05 23.72 47.32
CA GLN A 188 57.41 25.13 47.42
C GLN A 188 58.68 25.32 48.28
N PRO A 189 59.65 26.16 47.86
CA PRO A 189 60.75 26.56 48.72
C PRO A 189 60.28 27.53 49.81
N VAL A 190 60.69 27.24 51.04
CA VAL A 190 60.57 28.11 52.21
C VAL A 190 61.51 29.30 52.03
N ALA A 191 60.97 30.52 51.99
CA ALA A 191 61.76 31.73 52.14
C ALA A 191 61.82 32.11 53.63
N LEU A 192 63.03 32.02 54.18
CA LEU A 192 63.45 32.69 55.41
C LEU A 192 63.81 34.14 55.04
N GLY A 193 63.24 35.11 55.76
CA GLY A 193 63.51 36.54 55.60
C GLY A 193 62.37 37.39 56.09
#